data_AF-A0A3N5VN09-F1
#
_entry.id   AF-A0A3N5VN09-F1
#
_cell.length_a   1.000
_cell.length_b   1.000
_cell.length_c   1.000
_cell.angle_alpha   90.00
_cell.angle_beta   90.00
_cell.angle_gamma   90.00
#
_symmetry.space_group_name_H-M   'P 1'
#
loop_
_entity.id
_entity.type
_entity.pdbx_description
1 polymer ?
#
loop_
_entity_poly.entity_id
_entity_poly.type
_entity_poly.pdbx_seq_one_letter_code
_entity_poly.pdbx_strand_id
1 'polypeptide(L)'
;MRPKIFALLTPIVCLAFISYPSSQIFAAELGDGHNMPMVSLGDRNAKLAFTATQLPATKNVQLEFNLLDNKTGNNIQHTTYLVIVSHENQRLFTETVHSHNGHILMEFVPSTIEPYRMNANFDTLSASYVADYSGPIKVIGNIFSPGNYTVSLEVTGVDFDNLFLPTPLKFEFPVSIYS
;
A
#
# COMPACT_ATOMS: atom_id res chain seq x y z
N MET A 1 -35.85 -19.22 62.73
CA MET A 1 -34.65 -18.54 62.20
C MET A 1 -34.56 -18.82 60.71
N ARG A 2 -34.66 -17.80 59.85
CA ARG A 2 -34.43 -17.89 58.40
C ARG A 2 -33.07 -17.24 58.09
N PRO A 3 -32.14 -17.86 57.35
CA PRO A 3 -30.92 -17.18 56.94
C PRO A 3 -31.22 -16.25 55.76
N LYS A 4 -30.72 -15.01 55.83
CA LYS A 4 -30.70 -14.07 54.70
C LYS A 4 -29.44 -14.35 53.90
N ILE A 5 -29.59 -14.76 52.64
CA ILE A 5 -28.49 -14.90 51.69
C ILE A 5 -28.20 -13.49 51.15
N PHE A 6 -27.02 -12.95 51.48
CA PHE A 6 -26.49 -11.76 50.81
C PHE A 6 -25.82 -12.22 49.51
N ALA A 7 -26.43 -11.91 48.37
CA ALA A 7 -25.79 -12.06 47.08
C ALA A 7 -24.86 -10.85 46.85
N LEU A 8 -23.54 -11.10 46.86
CA LEU A 8 -22.54 -10.12 46.50
C LEU A 8 -22.46 -10.06 44.96
N LEU A 9 -23.03 -9.03 44.34
CA LEU A 9 -22.83 -8.78 42.91
C LEU A 9 -21.40 -8.28 42.68
N THR A 10 -20.59 -9.08 42.02
CA THR A 10 -19.30 -8.66 41.46
C THR A 10 -19.54 -8.02 40.09
N PRO A 11 -19.11 -6.77 39.84
CA PRO A 11 -19.19 -6.19 38.52
C PRO A 11 -18.18 -6.88 37.60
N ILE A 12 -18.68 -7.58 36.58
CA ILE A 12 -17.88 -8.10 35.48
C ILE A 12 -17.45 -6.90 34.63
N VAL A 13 -16.18 -6.52 34.76
CA VAL A 13 -15.56 -5.53 33.87
C VAL A 13 -15.23 -6.24 32.56
N CYS A 14 -16.08 -6.08 31.54
CA CYS A 14 -15.75 -6.47 30.18
C CYS A 14 -14.66 -5.53 29.63
N LEU A 15 -13.41 -5.96 29.62
CA LEU A 15 -12.37 -5.32 28.82
C LEU A 15 -12.67 -5.58 27.35
N ALA A 16 -13.18 -4.57 26.65
CA ALA A 16 -13.24 -4.59 25.19
C ALA A 16 -11.81 -4.42 24.65
N PHE A 17 -11.26 -5.47 24.06
CA PHE A 17 -10.00 -5.38 23.31
C PHE A 17 -10.25 -4.62 22.01
N ILE A 18 -9.97 -3.32 22.01
CA ILE A 18 -9.96 -2.51 20.79
C ILE A 18 -8.74 -2.93 19.99
N SER A 19 -8.94 -3.70 18.92
CA SER A 19 -7.88 -4.06 17.97
C SER A 19 -7.65 -2.88 17.04
N TYR A 20 -6.55 -2.17 17.23
CA TYR A 20 -6.14 -1.09 16.34
C TYR A 20 -5.49 -1.69 15.07
N PRO A 21 -5.77 -1.13 13.87
CA PRO A 21 -5.05 -1.55 12.67
C PRO A 21 -3.55 -1.27 12.82
N SER A 22 -2.72 -2.26 12.49
CA SER A 22 -1.27 -2.05 12.41
C SER A 22 -0.95 -1.42 11.06
N SER A 23 -0.77 -0.11 11.04
CA SER A 23 -0.24 0.60 9.88
C SER A 23 1.28 0.65 9.97
N GLN A 24 1.96 0.24 8.89
CA GLN A 24 3.34 0.59 8.64
C GLN A 24 3.33 1.79 7.71
N ILE A 25 3.33 2.97 8.32
CA ILE A 25 3.50 4.21 7.60
C ILE A 25 4.98 4.31 7.26
N PHE A 26 5.30 4.19 5.98
CA PHE A 26 6.59 4.58 5.43
C PHE A 26 6.46 5.96 4.79
N ALA A 27 5.84 6.90 5.51
CA ALA A 27 6.36 8.24 5.43
C ALA A 27 7.74 8.12 6.03
N ALA A 28 8.80 8.22 5.24
CA ALA A 28 10.14 8.33 5.80
C ALA A 28 10.19 9.62 6.64
N GLU A 29 9.78 9.50 7.90
CA GLU A 29 10.15 10.31 9.05
C GLU A 29 11.20 9.49 9.79
N LEU A 30 12.33 9.28 9.10
CA LEU A 30 13.59 9.01 9.76
C LEU A 30 14.16 10.39 10.09
N GLY A 31 14.39 10.62 11.38
CA GLY A 31 14.82 11.90 11.92
C GLY A 31 15.97 12.54 11.15
N ASP A 32 15.97 13.87 11.17
CA ASP A 32 17.14 14.73 11.00
C ASP A 32 18.17 14.25 9.95
N GLY A 33 17.85 14.42 8.66
CA GLY A 33 18.89 14.54 7.63
C GLY A 33 19.20 13.33 6.72
N HIS A 34 18.36 12.29 6.67
CA HIS A 34 18.53 11.22 5.69
C HIS A 34 17.44 11.26 4.61
N ASN A 35 17.76 11.93 3.50
CA ASN A 35 16.92 12.02 2.30
C ASN A 35 16.62 10.61 1.74
N MET A 36 15.35 10.31 1.50
CA MET A 36 14.97 9.40 0.39
C MET A 36 15.79 9.82 -0.83
N PRO A 37 16.37 8.92 -1.63
CA PRO A 37 17.18 9.35 -2.76
C PRO A 37 16.34 10.30 -3.61
N MET A 38 16.75 11.57 -3.60
CA MET A 38 16.10 12.60 -4.38
C MET A 38 16.33 12.20 -5.82
N VAL A 39 15.25 11.91 -6.51
CA VAL A 39 15.36 11.54 -7.92
C VAL A 39 15.06 12.75 -8.76
N SER A 40 16.01 13.09 -9.63
CA SER A 40 15.81 14.16 -10.61
C SER A 40 14.85 13.67 -11.68
N LEU A 41 13.82 14.46 -11.90
CA LEU A 41 12.82 14.26 -12.93
C LEU A 41 12.78 15.52 -13.79
N GLY A 42 13.67 15.57 -14.78
CA GLY A 42 13.92 16.79 -15.55
C GLY A 42 14.46 17.90 -14.63
N ASP A 43 13.69 18.97 -14.48
CA ASP A 43 13.97 20.13 -13.63
C ASP A 43 13.39 20.02 -12.21
N ARG A 44 12.62 18.96 -11.93
CA ARG A 44 12.00 18.71 -10.61
C ARG A 44 12.78 17.69 -9.80
N ASN A 45 12.65 17.81 -8.49
CA ASN A 45 13.06 16.79 -7.53
C ASN A 45 11.82 16.14 -6.95
N ALA A 46 11.81 14.81 -6.89
CA ALA A 46 10.66 14.05 -6.41
C ALA A 46 10.98 13.18 -5.19
N LYS A 47 9.96 12.92 -4.37
CA LYS A 47 9.98 11.99 -3.23
C LYS A 47 8.81 11.01 -3.35
N LEU A 48 9.03 9.73 -3.07
CA LEU A 48 7.94 8.76 -2.95
C LEU A 48 7.42 8.70 -1.51
N ALA A 49 6.11 8.83 -1.34
CA ALA A 49 5.40 8.47 -0.12
C ALA A 49 4.82 7.05 -0.27
N PHE A 50 5.00 6.20 0.73
CA PHE A 50 4.52 4.82 0.73
C PHE A 50 3.94 4.46 2.10
N THR A 51 2.85 3.71 2.14
CA THR A 51 2.27 3.17 3.37
C THR A 51 1.76 1.76 3.10
N ALA A 52 2.06 0.83 4.00
CA ALA A 52 1.52 -0.51 4.00
C ALA A 52 0.66 -0.72 5.26
N THR A 53 -0.62 -0.99 5.09
CA THR A 53 -1.56 -1.15 6.21
C THR A 53 -2.19 -2.52 6.20
N GLN A 54 -2.10 -3.25 7.31
CA GLN A 54 -2.84 -4.49 7.51
C GLN A 54 -4.19 -4.17 8.16
N LEU A 55 -5.29 -4.58 7.51
CA LEU A 55 -6.65 -4.40 8.01
C LEU A 55 -7.06 -5.62 8.85
N PRO A 56 -7.14 -5.54 10.20
CA PRO A 56 -7.31 -6.72 11.04
C PRO A 56 -8.63 -7.46 10.80
N ALA A 57 -9.71 -6.71 10.51
CA ALA A 57 -11.05 -7.28 10.33
C ALA A 57 -11.16 -8.19 9.09
N THR A 58 -10.43 -7.87 8.02
CA THR A 58 -10.49 -8.60 6.74
C THR A 58 -9.22 -9.37 6.43
N LYS A 59 -8.13 -9.10 7.16
CA LYS A 59 -6.75 -9.51 6.84
C LYS A 59 -6.26 -9.00 5.48
N ASN A 60 -6.93 -8.00 4.91
CA ASN A 60 -6.46 -7.36 3.69
C ASN A 60 -5.20 -6.56 3.99
N VAL A 61 -4.34 -6.44 2.98
CA VAL A 61 -3.20 -5.53 3.02
C VAL A 61 -3.45 -4.42 2.03
N GLN A 62 -3.31 -3.17 2.47
CA GLN A 62 -3.40 -2.00 1.62
C GLN A 62 -2.01 -1.42 1.40
N LEU A 63 -1.68 -1.15 0.15
CA LEU A 63 -0.50 -0.39 -0.25
C LEU A 63 -0.97 0.95 -0.80
N GLU A 64 -0.53 2.04 -0.19
CA GLU A 64 -0.85 3.40 -0.61
C GLU A 64 0.44 4.13 -0.97
N PHE A 65 0.49 4.75 -2.14
CA PHE A 65 1.68 5.46 -2.58
C PHE A 65 1.40 6.55 -3.60
N ASN A 66 2.28 7.55 -3.60
CA ASN A 66 2.25 8.69 -4.50
C ASN A 66 3.63 9.35 -4.60
N LEU A 67 3.94 9.84 -5.79
CA LEU A 67 5.15 10.59 -6.08
C LEU A 67 4.87 12.07 -5.85
N LEU A 68 5.64 12.71 -5.00
CA LEU A 68 5.48 14.10 -4.58
C LEU A 68 6.54 14.97 -5.23
N ASP A 69 6.13 16.11 -5.78
CA ASP A 69 7.04 17.19 -6.14
C ASP A 69 7.58 17.83 -4.86
N ASN A 70 8.90 17.80 -4.67
CA ASN A 70 9.53 18.23 -3.42
C ASN A 70 9.42 19.74 -3.17
N LYS A 71 9.22 20.54 -4.22
CA LYS A 71 9.11 22.00 -4.12
C LYS A 71 7.71 22.41 -3.64
N THR A 72 6.69 21.72 -4.12
CA THR A 72 5.29 22.08 -3.89
C THR A 72 4.59 21.21 -2.85
N GLY A 73 5.09 19.99 -2.61
CA GLY A 73 4.43 18.99 -1.78
C GLY A 73 3.21 18.34 -2.43
N ASN A 74 2.90 18.67 -3.69
CA ASN A 74 1.77 18.12 -4.42
C ASN A 74 2.13 16.80 -5.10
N ASN A 75 1.12 15.97 -5.39
CA ASN A 75 1.29 14.80 -6.23
C ASN A 75 1.74 15.20 -7.64
N ILE A 76 2.72 14.48 -8.17
CA ILE A 76 2.99 14.45 -9.60
C ILE A 76 1.85 13.66 -10.25
N GLN A 77 1.17 14.28 -11.21
CA GLN A 77 -0.01 13.72 -11.86
C GLN A 77 0.39 12.73 -12.96
N HIS A 78 -0.58 11.92 -13.40
CA HIS A 78 -0.41 10.93 -14.46
C HIS A 78 0.80 10.03 -14.22
N THR A 79 0.89 9.46 -13.01
CA THR A 79 2.05 8.64 -12.62
C THR A 79 1.75 7.15 -12.84
N THR A 80 2.69 6.46 -13.51
CA THR A 80 2.65 5.02 -13.77
C THR A 80 3.73 4.32 -12.97
N TYR A 81 3.39 3.18 -12.37
CA TYR A 81 4.30 2.38 -11.56
C TYR A 81 4.27 0.91 -12.00
N LEU A 82 5.44 0.29 -12.11
CA LEU A 82 5.55 -1.16 -12.01
C LEU A 82 5.64 -1.53 -10.52
N VAL A 83 4.66 -2.29 -10.04
CA VAL A 83 4.58 -2.73 -8.64
C VAL A 83 4.98 -4.18 -8.56
N ILE A 84 5.96 -4.50 -7.72
CA ILE A 84 6.45 -5.85 -7.52
C ILE A 84 6.39 -6.17 -6.03
N VAL A 85 5.79 -7.31 -5.68
CA VAL A 85 5.85 -7.85 -4.30
C VAL A 85 6.62 -9.16 -4.33
N SER A 86 7.62 -9.27 -3.47
CA SER A 86 8.46 -10.46 -3.34
C SER A 86 8.57 -10.92 -1.88
N HIS A 87 8.72 -12.23 -1.69
CA HIS A 87 8.94 -12.90 -0.41
C HIS A 87 9.98 -14.01 -0.62
N GLU A 88 11.00 -14.10 0.23
CA GLU A 88 12.05 -15.14 0.13
C GLU A 88 12.62 -15.29 -1.31
N ASN A 89 12.86 -14.15 -1.98
CA ASN A 89 13.34 -14.07 -3.37
C ASN A 89 12.36 -14.60 -4.43
N GLN A 90 11.16 -15.03 -4.05
CA GLN A 90 10.08 -15.36 -4.97
C GLN A 90 9.22 -14.13 -5.22
N ARG A 91 8.99 -13.82 -6.50
CA ARG A 91 8.07 -12.78 -6.94
C ARG A 91 6.63 -13.30 -6.90
N LEU A 92 5.80 -12.68 -6.09
CA LEU A 92 4.41 -13.08 -5.86
C LEU A 92 3.42 -12.25 -6.67
N PHE A 93 3.76 -10.99 -6.92
CA PHE A 93 2.92 -10.04 -7.66
C PHE A 93 3.78 -9.18 -8.58
N THR A 94 3.30 -8.90 -9.79
CA THR A 94 3.89 -7.90 -10.69
C THR A 94 2.83 -7.35 -11.61
N GLU A 95 2.49 -6.08 -11.47
CA GLU A 95 1.59 -5.40 -12.39
C GLU A 95 1.95 -3.93 -12.56
N THR A 96 1.56 -3.36 -13.70
CA THR A 96 1.66 -1.92 -13.94
C THR A 96 0.35 -1.24 -13.53
N VAL A 97 0.45 -0.19 -12.73
CA VAL A 97 -0.70 0.60 -12.26
C VAL A 97 -0.50 2.08 -12.59
N HIS A 98 -1.59 2.78 -12.85
CA HIS A 98 -1.57 4.19 -13.25
C HIS A 98 -2.58 5.00 -12.43
N SER A 99 -2.25 6.26 -12.17
CA SER A 99 -3.18 7.22 -11.58
C SER A 99 -3.04 8.61 -12.19
N HIS A 100 -4.17 9.15 -12.67
CA HIS A 100 -4.25 10.50 -13.18
C HIS A 100 -3.93 11.56 -12.10
N ASN A 101 -4.32 11.34 -10.84
CA ASN A 101 -4.07 12.28 -9.74
C ASN A 101 -2.76 11.99 -8.99
N GLY A 102 -1.99 10.99 -9.42
CA GLY A 102 -0.72 10.58 -8.83
C GLY A 102 -0.83 9.77 -7.53
N HIS A 103 -2.04 9.55 -7.01
CA HIS A 103 -2.31 8.75 -5.82
C HIS A 103 -2.81 7.36 -6.20
N ILE A 104 -2.19 6.33 -5.62
CA ILE A 104 -2.55 4.94 -5.83
C ILE A 104 -2.86 4.29 -4.50
N LEU A 105 -4.02 3.64 -4.42
CA LEU A 105 -4.39 2.73 -3.36
C LEU A 105 -4.63 1.35 -3.96
N MET A 106 -3.87 0.37 -3.51
CA MET A 106 -4.05 -1.04 -3.85
C MET A 106 -4.53 -1.81 -2.62
N GLU A 107 -5.49 -2.70 -2.79
CA GLU A 107 -6.00 -3.57 -1.73
C GLU A 107 -5.86 -5.04 -2.12
N PHE A 108 -5.04 -5.75 -1.35
CA PHE A 108 -4.77 -7.16 -1.52
C PHE A 108 -5.73 -7.95 -0.62
N VAL A 109 -6.62 -8.71 -1.26
CA VAL A 109 -7.66 -9.51 -0.62
C VAL A 109 -7.22 -10.99 -0.65
N PRO A 110 -7.00 -11.62 0.51
CA PRO A 110 -6.59 -13.03 0.58
C PRO A 110 -7.59 -13.93 -0.11
N SER A 111 -7.12 -14.82 -0.97
CA SER A 111 -7.94 -15.79 -1.69
C SER A 111 -7.12 -17.00 -2.10
N THR A 112 -7.77 -18.15 -2.29
CA THR A 112 -7.14 -19.37 -2.83
C THR A 112 -7.13 -19.40 -4.37
N ILE A 113 -7.46 -18.28 -5.03
CA ILE A 113 -7.42 -18.14 -6.49
C ILE A 113 -5.97 -17.99 -6.93
N GLU A 114 -5.58 -18.81 -7.91
CA GLU A 114 -4.27 -18.78 -8.57
C GLU A 114 -4.45 -18.42 -10.06
N PRO A 115 -3.56 -17.60 -10.67
CA PRO A 115 -2.40 -16.95 -10.06
C PRO A 115 -2.75 -15.75 -9.16
N TYR A 116 -3.69 -14.90 -9.57
CA TYR A 116 -4.43 -13.90 -8.81
C TYR A 116 -5.40 -13.24 -9.80
N ARG A 117 -6.35 -12.45 -9.32
CA ARG A 117 -7.26 -11.68 -10.19
C ARG A 117 -7.22 -10.20 -9.85
N MET A 118 -6.98 -9.37 -10.87
CA MET A 118 -7.16 -7.93 -10.81
C MET A 118 -8.64 -7.58 -10.92
N ASN A 119 -9.15 -6.80 -9.98
CA ASN A 119 -10.46 -6.16 -10.07
C ASN A 119 -10.26 -4.64 -10.12
N ALA A 120 -10.02 -4.19 -11.35
CA ALA A 120 -9.68 -2.82 -11.75
C ALA A 120 -9.94 -2.67 -13.26
N ASN A 121 -9.97 -1.44 -13.75
CA ASN A 121 -10.05 -1.19 -15.19
C ASN A 121 -8.63 -1.23 -15.78
N PHE A 122 -8.50 -1.72 -17.01
CA PHE A 122 -7.23 -1.62 -17.75
C PHE A 122 -7.32 -0.48 -18.75
N ASP A 123 -6.48 0.54 -18.56
CA ASP A 123 -6.36 1.65 -19.50
C ASP A 123 -5.35 1.29 -20.59
N THR A 124 -5.79 1.33 -21.84
CA THR A 124 -4.97 0.99 -22.99
C THR A 124 -3.99 2.09 -23.37
N LEU A 125 -4.23 3.35 -22.99
CA LEU A 125 -3.33 4.46 -23.29
C LEU A 125 -2.07 4.40 -22.43
N SER A 126 -2.23 4.19 -21.13
CA SER A 126 -1.13 3.99 -20.18
C SER A 126 -0.64 2.55 -20.07
N ALA A 127 -1.32 1.60 -20.75
CA ALA A 127 -1.06 0.16 -20.67
C ALA A 127 -0.97 -0.35 -19.22
N SER A 128 -1.90 0.10 -18.37
CA SER A 128 -1.83 -0.07 -16.92
C SER A 128 -3.21 -0.28 -16.30
N TYR A 129 -3.23 -0.90 -15.13
CA TYR A 129 -4.44 -0.96 -14.31
C TYR A 129 -4.70 0.39 -13.62
N VAL A 130 -5.95 0.84 -13.67
CA VAL A 130 -6.43 2.07 -13.01
C VAL A 130 -7.57 1.72 -12.07
N ALA A 131 -7.71 2.50 -10.99
CA ALA A 131 -8.83 2.35 -10.07
C ALA A 131 -10.18 2.44 -10.80
N ASP A 132 -11.12 1.60 -10.38
CA ASP A 132 -12.52 1.78 -10.76
C ASP A 132 -13.10 2.90 -9.88
N TYR A 133 -13.38 4.05 -10.48
CA TYR A 133 -13.75 5.30 -9.78
C TYR A 133 -12.70 5.73 -8.73
N SER A 134 -13.13 6.13 -7.53
CA SER A 134 -12.27 6.56 -6.43
C SER A 134 -11.92 5.42 -5.45
N GLY A 135 -12.13 4.16 -5.83
CA GLY A 135 -11.85 2.98 -5.01
C GLY A 135 -10.41 2.47 -5.15
N PRO A 136 -10.03 1.43 -4.40
CA PRO A 136 -8.73 0.79 -4.54
C PRO A 136 -8.67 -0.09 -5.81
N ILE A 137 -7.47 -0.23 -6.38
CA ILE A 137 -7.14 -1.32 -7.30
C ILE A 137 -7.09 -2.61 -6.47
N LYS A 138 -8.04 -3.53 -6.70
CA LYS A 138 -8.13 -4.76 -5.89
C LYS A 138 -7.37 -5.91 -6.53
N VAL A 139 -6.52 -6.56 -5.73
CA VAL A 139 -5.80 -7.79 -6.09
C VAL A 139 -6.38 -8.93 -5.26
N ILE A 140 -6.99 -9.92 -5.90
CA ILE A 140 -7.64 -11.06 -5.23
C ILE A 140 -6.76 -12.30 -5.44
N GLY A 141 -6.07 -12.76 -4.40
CA GLY A 141 -5.14 -13.88 -4.50
C GLY A 141 -4.32 -14.07 -3.22
N ASN A 142 -3.50 -15.12 -3.21
CA ASN A 142 -2.65 -15.46 -2.07
C ASN A 142 -1.30 -14.73 -2.13
N ILE A 143 -1.33 -13.39 -2.05
CA ILE A 143 -0.11 -12.55 -2.15
C ILE A 143 0.56 -12.35 -0.79
N PHE A 144 -0.23 -12.05 0.24
CA PHE A 144 0.27 -11.78 1.59
C PHE A 144 -0.22 -12.83 2.59
N SER A 145 0.71 -13.32 3.39
CA SER A 145 0.55 -14.13 4.59
C SER A 145 1.50 -13.56 5.66
N PRO A 146 1.41 -13.98 6.94
CA PRO A 146 2.37 -13.53 7.95
C PRO A 146 3.82 -13.80 7.53
N GLY A 147 4.65 -12.76 7.48
CA GLY A 147 6.00 -12.84 6.91
C GLY A 147 6.59 -11.48 6.54
N ASN A 148 7.83 -11.49 6.03
CA ASN A 148 8.54 -10.30 5.58
C ASN A 148 8.61 -10.24 4.06
N TYR A 149 8.29 -9.09 3.49
CA TYR A 149 8.18 -8.86 2.06
C TYR A 149 9.04 -7.68 1.62
N THR A 150 9.38 -7.66 0.34
CA THR A 150 9.90 -6.48 -0.34
C THR A 150 8.87 -6.01 -1.34
N VAL A 151 8.42 -4.77 -1.19
CA VAL A 151 7.62 -4.07 -2.20
C VAL A 151 8.56 -3.16 -2.99
N SER A 152 8.71 -3.44 -4.29
CA SER A 152 9.44 -2.57 -5.22
C SER A 152 8.45 -1.77 -6.05
N LEU A 153 8.66 -0.46 -6.11
CA LEU A 153 7.92 0.49 -6.91
C LEU A 153 8.87 1.12 -7.92
N GLU A 154 8.66 0.84 -9.21
CA GLU A 154 9.39 1.51 -10.29
C GLU A 154 8.48 2.54 -10.95
N VAL A 155 8.76 3.83 -10.79
CA VAL A 155 8.07 4.90 -11.52
C VAL A 155 8.52 4.82 -12.98
N THR A 156 7.60 4.51 -13.88
CA THR A 156 7.87 4.32 -15.31
C THR A 156 7.32 5.44 -16.18
N GLY A 157 6.39 6.27 -15.69
CA GLY A 157 5.80 7.40 -16.43
C GLY A 157 5.25 8.45 -15.48
N VAL A 158 5.20 9.71 -15.95
CA VAL A 158 4.73 10.89 -15.21
C VAL A 158 4.18 11.94 -16.19
N ASP A 159 3.33 12.84 -15.68
CA ASP A 159 2.73 14.01 -16.35
C ASP A 159 1.82 13.73 -17.56
N PHE A 160 2.00 12.62 -18.27
CA PHE A 160 1.18 12.20 -19.40
C PHE A 160 0.98 10.68 -19.40
N ASP A 161 -0.22 10.23 -19.77
CA ASP A 161 -0.61 8.82 -19.74
C ASP A 161 0.27 7.92 -20.61
N ASN A 162 0.84 8.46 -21.68
CA ASN A 162 1.61 7.72 -22.68
C ASN A 162 3.10 8.14 -22.74
N LEU A 163 3.59 8.88 -21.75
CA LEU A 163 4.99 9.27 -21.66
C LEU A 163 5.72 8.40 -20.65
N PHE A 164 6.63 7.58 -21.15
CA PHE A 164 7.50 6.75 -20.32
C PHE A 164 8.83 7.46 -20.06
N LEU A 165 9.32 7.33 -18.83
CA LEU A 165 10.66 7.75 -18.45
C LEU A 165 11.70 6.90 -19.20
N PRO A 166 12.80 7.50 -19.68
CA PRO A 166 13.87 6.75 -20.33
C PRO A 166 14.57 5.78 -19.37
N THR A 167 14.49 6.04 -18.06
CA THR A 167 14.98 5.16 -17.00
C THR A 167 14.01 5.21 -15.83
N PRO A 168 13.46 4.07 -15.38
CA PRO A 168 12.54 4.06 -14.25
C PRO A 168 13.20 4.50 -12.95
N LEU A 169 12.43 5.16 -12.09
CA LEU A 169 12.87 5.52 -10.74
C LEU A 169 12.49 4.39 -9.79
N LYS A 170 13.46 3.71 -9.19
CA LYS A 170 13.23 2.52 -8.38
C LYS A 170 13.27 2.80 -6.88
N PHE A 171 12.30 2.27 -6.16
CA PHE A 171 12.19 2.36 -4.71
C PHE A 171 11.83 0.99 -4.13
N GLU A 172 12.47 0.60 -3.02
CA GLU A 172 12.22 -0.67 -2.36
C GLU A 172 11.86 -0.45 -0.90
N PHE A 173 10.81 -1.14 -0.45
CA PHE A 173 10.26 -1.01 0.90
C PHE A 173 10.16 -2.39 1.55
N PRO A 174 10.77 -2.60 2.74
CA PRO A 174 10.48 -3.78 3.54
C PRO A 174 9.07 -3.66 4.12
N VAL A 175 8.25 -4.70 4.01
CA VAL A 175 6.89 -4.75 4.57
C VAL A 175 6.75 -6.01 5.40
N SER A 176 6.38 -5.88 6.67
CA SER A 176 6.11 -7.03 7.54
C SER A 176 4.60 -7.28 7.65
N ILE A 177 4.14 -8.50 7.53
CA ILE A 177 2.74 -8.87 7.77
C ILE A 177 2.69 -9.70 9.05
N TYR A 178 1.82 -9.31 9.98
CA TYR A 178 1.71 -9.95 11.29
C TYR A 178 0.49 -10.89 11.33
N SER A 179 0.50 -11.83 12.27
CA SER A 179 -0.60 -12.80 12.49
C SER A 179 -1.83 -12.17 13.14
#